data_AF-A0A9D6V7P3-F1
#
_entry.id   AF-A0A9D6V7P3-F1
#
_cell.length_a   1.000
_cell.length_b   1.000
_cell.length_c   1.000
_cell.angle_alpha   90.00
_cell.angle_beta   90.00
_cell.angle_gamma   90.00
#
_symmetry.space_group_name_H-M   'P 1'
#
loop_
_entity.id
_entity.type
_entity.pdbx_description
1 polymer ?
#
loop_
_entity_poly.entity_id
_entity_poly.type
_entity_poly.pdbx_seq_one_letter_code
_entity_poly.pdbx_strand_id
1 'polypeptide(L)'
;MTEPAAPRPISPTGVKIVPKRRRWRSFFLGMMILLFGIAIGAGGTVVIAKRVILHAIHHPEEAPKRMTERVRSKLDLSEEQTAKVKAILTERQKEIQALRRRIQPEVENELQKAKEEVAAILRPDQAEKWRERFDQLRIWFPALPPDGSSSPAKPEEQ
;
A
#
# COMPACT_ATOMS: atom_id res chain seq x y z
N MET A 1 -16.77 -74.52 56.57
CA MET A 1 -16.56 -74.32 55.13
C MET A 1 -17.22 -73.01 54.72
N THR A 2 -16.43 -71.93 54.59
CA THR A 2 -16.51 -70.85 53.57
C THR A 2 -15.54 -69.75 53.97
N GLU A 3 -14.54 -69.56 53.12
CA GLU A 3 -13.40 -68.63 53.16
C GLU A 3 -13.83 -67.18 52.80
N PRO A 4 -13.29 -66.15 53.46
CA PRO A 4 -13.23 -64.81 52.88
C PRO A 4 -11.79 -64.42 52.52
N ALA A 5 -11.62 -64.15 51.23
CA ALA A 5 -10.38 -63.82 50.54
C ALA A 5 -9.84 -62.40 50.82
N ALA A 6 -8.50 -62.25 50.88
CA ALA A 6 -7.75 -61.04 50.50
C ALA A 6 -6.22 -61.27 50.66
N PRO A 7 -5.32 -60.49 50.01
CA PRO A 7 -5.45 -59.58 48.86
C PRO A 7 -4.48 -59.93 47.70
N ARG A 8 -4.80 -59.49 46.47
CA ARG A 8 -3.93 -59.65 45.28
C ARG A 8 -2.86 -58.54 45.21
N PRO A 9 -1.67 -58.81 44.66
CA PRO A 9 -0.60 -57.81 44.54
C PRO A 9 -0.99 -56.69 43.57
N ILE A 10 -0.86 -55.44 44.03
CA ILE A 10 -0.93 -54.23 43.20
C ILE A 10 0.31 -54.17 42.32
N SER A 11 0.11 -54.29 41.00
CA SER A 11 1.17 -54.08 40.01
C SER A 11 1.54 -52.60 39.90
N PRO A 12 2.83 -52.23 39.81
CA PRO A 12 3.25 -50.84 39.76
C PRO A 12 2.83 -50.17 38.46
N THR A 13 2.35 -48.93 38.64
CA THR A 13 1.85 -47.98 37.65
C THR A 13 2.77 -47.85 36.43
N GLY A 14 2.26 -48.24 35.26
CA GLY A 14 2.93 -47.97 33.98
C GLY A 14 2.98 -46.47 33.71
N VAL A 15 4.18 -45.89 33.76
CA VAL A 15 4.43 -44.54 33.26
C VAL A 15 4.21 -44.55 31.75
N LYS A 16 3.14 -43.89 31.30
CA LYS A 16 2.88 -43.69 29.86
C LYS A 16 3.89 -42.68 29.31
N ILE A 17 4.91 -43.16 28.61
CA ILE A 17 5.81 -42.30 27.82
C ILE A 17 5.03 -41.81 26.60
N VAL A 18 4.61 -40.54 26.61
CA VAL A 18 3.96 -39.92 25.46
C VAL A 18 4.93 -39.88 24.27
N PRO A 19 4.58 -40.47 23.12
CA PRO A 19 5.49 -40.50 21.98
C PRO A 19 5.73 -39.10 21.44
N LYS A 20 7.01 -38.75 21.23
CA LYS A 20 7.48 -37.49 20.63
C LYS A 20 7.08 -37.41 19.16
N ARG A 21 5.78 -37.22 18.87
CA ARG A 21 5.27 -37.12 17.50
C ARG A 21 5.57 -35.73 16.92
N ARG A 22 6.22 -35.75 15.74
CA ARG A 22 5.95 -34.84 14.61
C ARG A 22 6.23 -33.33 14.80
N ARG A 23 7.06 -32.92 15.78
CA ARG A 23 7.48 -31.51 16.01
C ARG A 23 7.95 -30.80 14.74
N TRP A 24 8.65 -31.53 13.85
CA TRP A 24 9.18 -30.95 12.62
C TRP A 24 8.09 -30.55 11.63
N ARG A 25 6.97 -31.31 11.56
CA ARG A 25 5.88 -30.93 10.66
C ARG A 25 5.03 -29.79 11.26
N SER A 26 4.98 -29.64 12.59
CA SER A 26 4.44 -28.43 13.22
C SER A 26 5.31 -27.21 12.93
N PHE A 27 6.63 -27.38 12.88
CA PHE A 27 7.56 -26.32 12.48
C PHE A 27 7.34 -25.91 11.01
N PHE A 28 7.28 -26.86 10.07
CA PHE A 28 6.98 -26.57 8.66
C PHE A 28 5.59 -25.93 8.47
N LEU A 29 4.58 -26.37 9.23
CA LEU A 29 3.25 -25.79 9.17
C LEU A 29 3.24 -24.34 9.70
N GLY A 30 3.93 -24.08 10.82
CA GLY A 30 4.10 -22.72 11.35
C GLY A 30 4.86 -21.82 10.38
N MET A 31 5.92 -22.32 9.74
CA MET A 31 6.68 -21.57 8.75
C MET A 31 5.87 -21.26 7.49
N MET A 32 5.05 -22.21 7.01
CA MET A 32 4.10 -21.94 5.92
C MET A 32 3.11 -20.83 6.27
N ILE A 33 2.50 -20.88 7.46
CA ILE A 33 1.54 -19.86 7.91
C ILE A 33 2.24 -18.49 8.01
N LEU A 34 3.47 -18.45 8.54
CA LEU A 34 4.27 -17.23 8.62
C LEU A 34 4.56 -16.65 7.23
N LEU A 35 4.95 -17.49 6.26
CA LEU A 35 5.23 -17.05 4.89
C LEU A 35 3.97 -16.51 4.21
N PHE A 36 2.82 -17.16 4.40
CA PHE A 36 1.54 -16.62 3.92
C PHE A 36 1.19 -15.30 4.61
N GLY A 37 1.40 -15.18 5.92
CA GLY A 37 1.21 -13.93 6.65
C GLY A 37 2.09 -12.80 6.13
N ILE A 38 3.37 -13.06 5.85
CA ILE A 38 4.29 -12.08 5.25
C ILE A 38 3.85 -11.73 3.82
N ALA A 39 3.48 -12.71 3.00
CA ALA A 39 3.02 -12.47 1.63
C ALA A 39 1.74 -11.62 1.59
N ILE A 40 0.77 -11.94 2.45
CA ILE A 40 -0.48 -11.18 2.60
C ILE A 40 -0.19 -9.79 3.18
N GLY A 41 0.65 -9.68 4.20
CA GLY A 41 1.02 -8.41 4.82
C GLY A 41 1.77 -7.48 3.86
N ALA A 42 2.80 -7.98 3.19
CA ALA A 42 3.58 -7.22 2.21
C ALA A 42 2.75 -6.88 0.98
N GLY A 43 2.02 -7.85 0.43
CA GLY A 43 1.12 -7.63 -0.70
C GLY A 43 0.02 -6.62 -0.39
N GLY A 44 -0.63 -6.76 0.76
CA GLY A 44 -1.65 -5.82 1.24
C GLY A 44 -1.10 -4.42 1.46
N THR A 45 0.06 -4.29 2.10
CA THR A 45 0.72 -3.00 2.34
C THR A 45 1.08 -2.31 1.02
N VAL A 46 1.67 -3.05 0.07
CA VAL A 46 1.97 -2.50 -1.26
C VAL A 46 0.67 -2.06 -1.92
N VAL A 47 -0.37 -2.90 -2.01
CA VAL A 47 -1.64 -2.55 -2.66
C VAL A 47 -2.29 -1.30 -2.03
N ILE A 48 -2.28 -1.19 -0.70
CA ILE A 48 -2.83 -0.02 0.01
C ILE A 48 -1.98 1.21 -0.26
N ALA A 49 -0.65 1.13 -0.13
CA ALA A 49 0.26 2.23 -0.43
C ALA A 49 0.10 2.70 -1.89
N LYS A 50 -0.02 1.75 -2.84
CA LYS A 50 -0.32 2.01 -4.24
C LYS A 50 -1.61 2.79 -4.39
N ARG A 51 -2.71 2.33 -3.79
CA ARG A 51 -4.00 3.01 -3.84
C ARG A 51 -3.95 4.40 -3.22
N VAL A 52 -3.31 4.57 -2.08
CA VAL A 52 -3.22 5.87 -1.38
C VAL A 52 -2.38 6.87 -2.17
N ILE A 53 -1.23 6.45 -2.71
CA ILE A 53 -0.35 7.32 -3.50
C ILE A 53 -1.03 7.68 -4.82
N LEU A 54 -1.58 6.71 -5.56
CA LEU A 54 -2.32 6.98 -6.79
C LEU A 54 -3.51 7.90 -6.52
N HIS A 55 -4.32 7.64 -5.49
CA HIS A 55 -5.45 8.49 -5.13
C HIS A 55 -5.00 9.92 -4.75
N ALA A 56 -3.88 10.08 -4.06
CA ALA A 56 -3.34 11.41 -3.73
C ALA A 56 -2.82 12.16 -4.97
N ILE A 57 -2.25 11.44 -5.95
CA ILE A 57 -1.81 12.01 -7.23
C ILE A 57 -3.00 12.36 -8.14
N HIS A 58 -4.06 11.55 -8.11
CA HIS A 58 -5.26 11.71 -8.93
C HIS A 58 -6.28 12.71 -8.35
N HIS A 59 -6.25 12.98 -7.04
CA HIS A 59 -7.14 13.93 -6.37
C HIS A 59 -6.38 15.10 -5.71
N PRO A 60 -5.66 15.94 -6.50
CA PRO A 60 -4.94 17.09 -5.97
C PRO A 60 -5.86 18.15 -5.34
N GLU A 61 -7.16 18.10 -5.56
CA GLU A 61 -8.20 18.98 -4.99
C GLU A 61 -8.46 18.74 -3.50
N GLU A 62 -8.22 17.53 -2.99
CA GLU A 62 -8.40 17.20 -1.57
C GLU A 62 -7.16 17.53 -0.73
N ALA A 63 -6.01 17.75 -1.38
CA ALA A 63 -4.74 18.02 -0.71
C ALA A 63 -4.78 19.28 0.17
N PRO A 64 -5.37 20.43 -0.25
CA PRO A 64 -5.47 21.60 0.61
C PRO A 64 -6.36 21.37 1.83
N LYS A 65 -7.47 20.63 1.70
CA LYS A 65 -8.39 20.33 2.81
C LYS A 65 -7.70 19.42 3.84
N ARG A 66 -7.13 18.31 3.39
CA ARG A 66 -6.39 17.36 4.25
C ARG A 66 -5.18 18.01 4.93
N MET A 67 -4.45 18.87 4.21
CA MET A 67 -3.31 19.59 4.78
C MET A 67 -3.78 20.59 5.82
N THR A 68 -4.84 21.36 5.55
CA THR A 68 -5.39 22.34 6.49
C THR A 68 -5.88 21.65 7.77
N GLU A 69 -6.59 20.53 7.67
CA GLU A 69 -7.04 19.75 8.84
C GLU A 69 -5.87 19.24 9.68
N ARG A 70 -4.81 18.76 9.03
CA ARG A 70 -3.60 18.25 9.68
C ARG A 70 -2.78 19.36 10.35
N VAL A 71 -2.79 20.57 9.79
CA VAL A 71 -2.15 21.74 10.38
C VAL A 71 -2.99 22.28 11.54
N ARG A 72 -4.32 22.35 11.37
CA ARG A 72 -5.26 22.73 12.43
C ARG A 72 -5.10 21.83 13.66
N SER A 73 -5.06 20.51 13.47
CA SER A 73 -4.93 19.55 14.58
C SER A 73 -3.55 19.55 15.24
N LYS A 74 -2.51 20.06 14.59
CA LYS A 74 -1.13 20.07 15.11
C LYS A 74 -0.74 21.39 15.76
N LEU A 75 -1.38 22.49 15.36
CA LEU A 75 -1.09 23.84 15.83
C LEU A 75 -2.26 24.47 16.59
N ASP A 76 -3.33 23.71 16.84
CA ASP A 76 -4.59 24.16 17.47
C ASP A 76 -5.08 25.50 16.91
N LEU A 77 -5.15 25.60 15.58
CA LEU A 77 -5.53 26.82 14.89
C LEU A 77 -6.99 27.22 15.19
N SER A 78 -7.22 28.51 15.42
CA SER A 78 -8.58 29.08 15.47
C SER A 78 -9.28 28.98 14.11
N GLU A 79 -10.60 29.15 14.09
CA GLU A 79 -11.36 29.10 12.83
C GLU A 79 -10.91 30.17 11.83
N GLU A 80 -10.60 31.37 12.31
CA GLU A 80 -10.10 32.47 11.49
C GLU A 80 -8.71 32.17 10.91
N GLN A 81 -7.81 31.57 11.71
CA GLN A 81 -6.49 31.14 11.24
C GLN A 81 -6.60 30.00 10.23
N THR A 82 -7.52 29.06 10.46
CA THR A 82 -7.79 27.93 9.56
C THR A 82 -8.27 28.43 8.19
N ALA A 83 -9.18 29.41 8.17
CA ALA A 83 -9.68 30.01 6.92
C ALA A 83 -8.55 30.68 6.12
N LYS A 84 -7.66 31.44 6.78
CA LYS A 84 -6.50 32.08 6.15
C LYS A 84 -5.51 31.07 5.59
N VAL A 85 -5.18 30.01 6.36
CA VAL A 85 -4.29 28.93 5.89
C VAL A 85 -4.90 28.19 4.70
N LYS A 86 -6.19 27.88 4.74
CA LYS A 86 -6.90 27.24 3.62
C LYS A 86 -6.83 28.07 2.35
N ALA A 87 -7.02 29.39 2.44
CA ALA A 87 -6.93 30.29 1.30
C ALA A 87 -5.53 30.28 0.67
N ILE A 88 -4.48 30.42 1.50
CA ILE A 88 -3.08 30.38 1.05
C ILE A 88 -2.76 29.05 0.37
N LEU A 89 -3.10 27.93 1.01
CA LEU A 89 -2.83 26.60 0.45
C LEU A 89 -3.60 26.35 -0.85
N THR A 90 -4.82 26.88 -0.98
CA THR A 90 -5.62 26.78 -2.21
C THR A 90 -4.98 27.56 -3.35
N GLU A 91 -4.50 28.78 -3.10
CA GLU A 91 -3.80 29.59 -4.10
C GLU A 91 -2.50 28.92 -4.56
N ARG A 92 -1.67 28.47 -3.62
CA ARG A 92 -0.42 27.76 -3.95
C ARG A 92 -0.67 26.47 -4.72
N GLN A 93 -1.75 25.74 -4.41
CA GLN A 93 -2.13 24.56 -5.16
C GLN A 93 -2.46 24.90 -6.63
N LYS A 94 -3.15 26.01 -6.89
CA LYS A 94 -3.44 26.46 -8.26
C LYS A 94 -2.16 26.79 -9.02
N GLU A 95 -1.23 27.50 -8.39
CA GLU A 95 0.06 27.84 -9.00
C GLU A 95 0.88 26.58 -9.33
N ILE A 96 0.96 25.63 -8.41
CA ILE A 96 1.66 24.35 -8.61
C ILE A 96 1.01 23.56 -9.75
N GLN A 97 -0.32 23.52 -9.82
CA GLN A 97 -1.02 22.86 -10.93
C GLN A 97 -0.74 23.54 -12.27
N ALA A 98 -0.74 24.88 -12.32
CA ALA A 98 -0.40 25.63 -13.52
C ALA A 98 1.05 25.39 -13.96
N LEU A 99 1.99 25.35 -13.02
CA LEU A 99 3.39 25.02 -13.28
C LEU A 99 3.54 23.60 -13.83
N ARG A 100 2.89 22.63 -13.18
CA ARG A 100 2.91 21.22 -13.62
C ARG A 100 2.34 21.09 -15.04
N ARG A 101 1.25 21.78 -15.39
CA ARG A 101 0.70 21.78 -16.76
C ARG A 101 1.70 22.27 -17.81
N ARG A 102 2.52 23.27 -17.47
CA ARG A 102 3.53 23.81 -18.39
C ARG A 102 4.69 22.84 -18.59
N ILE A 103 5.19 22.24 -17.51
CA ILE A 103 6.40 21.39 -17.52
C ILE A 103 6.09 19.95 -17.95
N GLN A 104 4.89 19.45 -17.68
CA GLN A 104 4.52 18.07 -17.95
C GLN A 104 4.73 17.60 -19.40
N PRO A 105 4.40 18.35 -20.46
CA PRO A 105 4.68 17.91 -21.83
C PRO A 105 6.18 17.76 -22.10
N GLU A 106 7.01 18.64 -21.53
CA GLU A 106 8.47 18.55 -21.67
C GLU A 106 9.02 17.29 -21.00
N VAL A 107 8.57 17.02 -19.77
CA VAL A 107 8.95 15.81 -19.03
C VAL A 107 8.50 14.55 -19.75
N GLU A 108 7.28 14.52 -20.29
CA GLU A 108 6.76 13.38 -21.04
C GLU A 108 7.59 13.12 -22.31
N ASN A 109 7.99 14.19 -23.00
CA ASN A 109 8.84 14.08 -24.17
C ASN A 109 10.22 13.52 -23.82
N GLU A 110 10.87 14.02 -22.78
CA GLU A 110 12.18 13.51 -22.33
C GLU A 110 12.10 12.05 -21.87
N LEU A 111 11.03 11.68 -21.16
CA LEU A 111 10.76 10.28 -20.79
C LEU A 111 10.58 9.39 -22.01
N GLN A 112 9.83 9.83 -23.03
CA GLN A 112 9.62 9.07 -24.25
C GLN A 112 10.91 8.94 -25.08
N LYS A 113 11.75 9.98 -25.12
CA LYS A 113 13.09 9.88 -25.74
C LYS A 113 13.95 8.84 -25.03
N ALA A 114 14.05 8.92 -23.70
CA ALA A 114 14.81 7.96 -22.90
C ALA A 114 14.29 6.52 -23.11
N LYS A 115 12.96 6.34 -23.25
CA LYS A 115 12.36 5.04 -23.56
C LYS A 115 12.89 4.46 -24.88
N GLU A 116 12.91 5.25 -25.94
CA GLU A 116 13.34 4.77 -27.26
C GLU A 116 14.86 4.64 -27.37
N GLU A 117 15.64 5.53 -26.73
CA GLU A 117 17.10 5.42 -26.67
C GLU A 117 17.54 4.12 -25.98
N VAL A 118 16.91 3.79 -24.86
CA VAL A 118 17.15 2.50 -24.18
C VAL A 118 16.63 1.33 -25.01
N ALA A 119 15.51 1.47 -25.72
CA ALA A 119 15.00 0.42 -26.59
C ALA A 119 15.96 0.11 -27.76
N ALA A 120 16.64 1.13 -28.29
CA ALA A 120 17.54 1.00 -29.45
C ALA A 120 18.82 0.21 -29.15
N ILE A 121 19.29 0.21 -27.89
CA ILE A 121 20.47 -0.57 -27.47
C ILE A 121 20.14 -2.02 -27.09
N LEU A 122 18.85 -2.36 -26.99
CA LEU A 122 18.38 -3.67 -26.57
C LEU A 122 18.11 -4.58 -27.77
N ARG A 123 18.19 -5.89 -27.55
CA ARG A 123 17.70 -6.85 -28.53
C ARG A 123 16.18 -6.72 -28.71
N PRO A 124 15.60 -7.14 -29.85
CA PRO A 124 14.17 -6.99 -30.10
C PRO A 124 13.27 -7.56 -29.00
N ASP A 125 13.60 -8.74 -28.47
CA ASP A 125 12.88 -9.41 -27.37
C ASP A 125 12.93 -8.63 -26.04
N GLN A 126 14.00 -7.87 -25.83
CA GLN A 126 14.22 -7.07 -24.63
C GLN A 126 13.60 -5.68 -24.76
N ALA A 127 13.63 -5.10 -25.96
CA ALA A 127 13.06 -3.79 -26.27
C ALA A 127 11.53 -3.80 -26.08
N GLU A 128 10.85 -4.86 -26.50
CA GLU A 128 9.41 -5.02 -26.29
C GLU A 128 9.04 -5.06 -24.80
N LYS A 129 9.74 -5.90 -24.03
CA LYS A 129 9.58 -5.99 -22.56
C LYS A 129 9.95 -4.71 -21.82
N TRP A 130 10.87 -3.92 -22.37
CA TRP A 130 11.23 -2.62 -21.83
C TRP A 130 10.11 -1.61 -22.04
N ARG A 131 9.58 -1.48 -23.26
CA ARG A 131 8.46 -0.59 -23.56
C ARG A 131 7.23 -0.91 -22.72
N GLU A 132 6.88 -2.18 -22.58
CA GLU A 132 5.75 -2.60 -21.74
C GLU A 132 5.93 -2.19 -20.27
N ARG A 133 7.13 -2.41 -19.71
CA ARG A 133 7.44 -2.02 -18.32
C ARG A 133 7.46 -0.51 -18.13
N PHE A 134 7.96 0.23 -19.13
CA PHE A 134 7.96 1.69 -19.10
C PHE A 134 6.55 2.27 -19.11
N ASP A 135 5.66 1.72 -19.95
CA ASP A 135 4.27 2.16 -20.01
C ASP A 135 3.52 1.85 -18.69
N GLN A 136 3.84 0.73 -18.01
CA GLN A 136 3.35 0.44 -16.66
C GLN A 136 3.85 1.44 -15.61
N LEU A 137 5.08 1.92 -15.72
CA LEU A 137 5.61 3.00 -14.85
C LEU A 137 4.94 4.35 -15.16
N ARG A 138 4.51 4.60 -16.40
CA ARG A 138 3.76 5.81 -16.76
C ARG A 138 2.39 5.89 -16.07
N ILE A 139 1.76 4.75 -15.78
CA ILE A 139 0.52 4.70 -14.98
C ILE A 139 0.72 5.31 -13.58
N TRP A 140 1.95 5.24 -13.04
CA TRP A 140 2.30 5.84 -11.76
C TRP A 140 2.61 7.33 -11.80
N PHE A 141 2.96 7.85 -12.99
CA PHE A 141 3.17 9.27 -13.25
C PHE A 141 2.15 9.77 -14.27
N PRO A 142 0.84 9.76 -13.93
CA PRO A 142 -0.19 10.14 -14.88
C PRO A 142 -0.01 11.59 -15.34
N ALA A 143 -0.24 11.80 -16.64
CA ALA A 143 -0.53 13.12 -17.18
C ALA A 143 -1.64 13.77 -16.33
N LEU A 144 -1.48 15.03 -15.93
CA LEU A 144 -2.57 15.75 -15.29
C LEU A 144 -3.81 15.64 -16.19
N PRO A 145 -4.98 15.31 -15.63
CA PRO A 145 -6.19 15.35 -16.43
C PRO A 145 -6.43 16.80 -16.94
N PRO A 146 -6.93 16.96 -18.17
CA PRO A 146 -7.34 18.27 -18.67
C PRO A 146 -8.40 18.86 -17.73
N ASP A 147 -8.37 20.17 -17.55
CA ASP A 147 -9.36 20.92 -16.78
C ASP A 147 -10.78 20.50 -17.16
N GLY A 148 -11.56 20.08 -16.17
CA GLY A 148 -12.92 19.57 -16.37
C GLY A 148 -13.22 18.28 -15.62
N SER A 149 -12.20 17.47 -15.28
CA SER A 149 -12.39 16.31 -14.38
C SER A 149 -12.18 16.66 -12.90
N SER A 150 -12.41 17.92 -12.52
CA SER A 150 -12.82 18.23 -11.16
C SER A 150 -14.11 17.46 -10.94
N SER A 151 -13.99 16.22 -10.44
CA SER A 151 -15.12 15.48 -9.91
C SER A 151 -15.84 16.46 -8.99
N PRO A 152 -17.11 16.83 -9.29
CA PRO A 152 -17.81 17.80 -8.47
C PRO A 152 -17.72 17.27 -7.05
N ALA A 153 -17.16 18.10 -6.17
CA ALA A 153 -17.00 17.79 -4.76
C ALA A 153 -18.26 17.06 -4.33
N LYS A 154 -18.10 15.78 -3.97
CA LYS A 154 -19.21 14.92 -3.55
C LYS A 154 -19.97 15.74 -2.50
N PRO A 155 -21.27 16.05 -2.70
CA PRO A 155 -22.01 16.84 -1.73
C PRO A 155 -21.85 16.14 -0.38
N GLU A 156 -21.32 16.87 0.60
CA GLU A 156 -21.35 16.45 2.00
C GLU A 156 -22.83 16.25 2.32
N GLU A 157 -23.29 14.99 2.38
CA GLU A 157 -24.58 14.67 2.99
C GLU A 157 -24.48 15.10 4.46
N GLN A 158 -25.27 16.12 4.79
CA GLN A 158 -25.53 16.59 6.14
C GLN A 158 -26.38 15.60 6.90
#